data_AF-A0A2U1LN73-F1
#
_entry.id   AF-A0A2U1LN73-F1
#
_cell.length_a   1.000
_cell.length_b   1.000
_cell.length_c   1.000
_cell.angle_alpha   90.00
_cell.angle_beta   90.00
_cell.angle_gamma   90.00
#
_symmetry.space_group_name_H-M   'P 1'
#
loop_
_entity.id
_entity.type
_entity.pdbx_description
1 polymer ?
#
loop_
_entity_poly.entity_id
_entity_poly.type
_entity_poly.pdbx_seq_one_letter_code
_entity_poly.pdbx_strand_id
1 'polypeptide(L)'
;MEKKMDVYRGFGFSDDDLSLLFKNQPYCFALSEDTILDKLSFFVGELEYTPSYLATCPSLFPLSLEKCVKPRNEVLKILKERMLLGSKSLITLVNYPELRCFHAIASSSIERMEKKMDVYRGFGFSDDDLSLLFKNQPYCFALSEDTILDKLSFFVGELEYTPSYLATCPSLFPLSLEKCVKPRNEVLKILKEMMLLGSKSLITLVNYPELRF
;
A
#
# COMPACT_ATOMS: atom_id res chain seq x y z
N MET A 1 19.43 8.16 29.14
CA MET A 1 19.78 7.99 27.72
C MET A 1 20.67 6.77 27.55
N GLU A 2 21.77 6.67 28.32
CA GLU A 2 22.67 5.51 28.32
C GLU A 2 21.98 4.15 28.43
N LYS A 3 21.14 3.93 29.46
CA LYS A 3 20.39 2.67 29.64
C LYS A 3 19.57 2.25 28.42
N LYS A 4 18.98 3.21 27.68
CA LYS A 4 18.22 2.91 26.46
C LYS A 4 19.15 2.50 25.31
N MET A 5 20.32 3.14 25.20
CA MET A 5 21.34 2.78 24.23
C MET A 5 21.88 1.37 24.49
N ASP A 6 22.01 0.98 25.76
CA ASP A 6 22.40 -0.38 26.13
C ASP A 6 21.37 -1.43 25.70
N VAL A 7 20.07 -1.11 25.74
CA VAL A 7 19.03 -1.97 25.16
C VAL A 7 19.27 -2.17 23.66
N TYR A 8 19.49 -1.11 22.90
CA TYR A 8 19.80 -1.23 21.46
C TYR A 8 21.08 -2.03 21.20
N ARG A 9 22.15 -1.78 21.95
CA ARG A 9 23.41 -2.54 21.84
C ARG A 9 23.22 -4.02 22.14
N GLY A 10 22.34 -4.36 23.09
CA GLY A 10 21.96 -5.73 23.39
C GLY A 10 21.32 -6.48 22.20
N PHE A 11 20.72 -5.74 21.26
CA PHE A 11 20.20 -6.28 20.00
C PHE A 11 21.17 -6.11 18.82
N GLY A 12 22.42 -5.73 19.07
CA GLY A 12 23.48 -5.67 18.05
C GLY A 12 23.59 -4.35 17.28
N PHE A 13 22.96 -3.27 17.73
CA PHE A 13 23.18 -1.94 17.14
C PHE A 13 24.59 -1.44 17.45
N SER A 14 25.31 -0.99 16.41
CA SER A 14 26.60 -0.30 16.56
C SER A 14 26.42 1.17 16.95
N ASP A 15 27.47 1.83 17.42
CA ASP A 15 27.41 3.27 17.73
C ASP A 15 27.10 4.12 16.47
N ASP A 16 27.50 3.65 15.28
CA ASP A 16 27.15 4.29 14.01
C ASP A 16 25.64 4.16 13.71
N ASP A 17 25.05 2.99 13.96
CA ASP A 17 23.60 2.77 13.83
C ASP A 17 22.82 3.67 14.80
N LEU A 18 23.28 3.78 16.05
CA LEU A 18 22.68 4.66 17.06
C LEU A 18 22.78 6.14 16.67
N SER A 19 23.93 6.55 16.13
CA SER A 19 24.14 7.89 15.58
C SER A 19 23.17 8.19 14.45
N LEU A 20 22.97 7.22 13.55
CA LEU A 20 22.02 7.34 12.43
C LEU A 20 20.57 7.44 12.91
N LEU A 21 20.16 6.58 13.84
CA LEU A 21 18.83 6.64 14.47
C LEU A 21 18.59 7.99 15.12
N PHE A 22 19.57 8.51 15.88
CA PHE A 22 19.43 9.78 16.56
C PHE A 22 19.30 10.95 15.58
N LYS A 23 20.14 10.97 14.53
CA LYS A 23 20.09 12.03 13.50
C LYS A 23 18.76 12.05 12.75
N ASN A 24 18.25 10.88 12.40
CA ASN A 24 17.05 10.78 11.56
C ASN A 24 15.75 10.82 12.36
N GLN A 25 15.73 10.30 13.60
CA GLN A 25 14.55 10.27 14.46
C GLN A 25 14.94 10.20 15.95
N PRO A 26 15.27 11.34 16.58
CA PRO A 26 15.62 11.39 18.01
C PRO A 26 14.54 10.79 18.92
N TYR A 27 13.27 10.82 18.48
CA TYR A 27 12.13 10.28 19.22
C TYR A 27 12.26 8.77 19.55
N CYS A 28 13.04 8.00 18.80
CA CYS A 28 13.34 6.60 19.14
C CYS A 28 13.86 6.46 20.58
N PHE A 29 14.64 7.44 21.05
CA PHE A 29 15.20 7.47 22.41
C PHE A 29 14.28 8.13 23.44
N ALA A 30 13.15 8.70 23.02
CA ALA A 30 12.12 9.23 23.91
C ALA A 30 11.18 8.14 24.44
N LEU A 31 11.06 7.01 23.75
CA LEU A 31 10.27 5.83 24.15
C LEU A 31 10.74 5.22 25.48
N SER A 32 9.87 4.49 26.19
CA SER A 32 10.29 3.74 27.38
C SER A 32 11.21 2.57 27.02
N GLU A 33 12.02 2.11 27.99
CA GLU A 33 12.90 0.94 27.80
C GLU A 33 12.09 -0.30 27.40
N ASP A 34 10.96 -0.54 28.06
CA ASP A 34 10.04 -1.65 27.71
C ASP A 34 9.50 -1.53 26.28
N THR A 35 9.09 -0.34 25.84
CA THR A 35 8.59 -0.14 24.46
C THR A 35 9.68 -0.36 23.42
N ILE A 36 10.92 0.05 23.73
CA ILE A 36 12.08 -0.21 22.86
C ILE A 36 12.34 -1.71 22.80
N LEU A 37 12.35 -2.39 23.94
CA LEU A 37 12.55 -3.83 24.04
C LEU A 37 11.50 -4.62 23.25
N ASP A 38 10.22 -4.31 23.42
CA ASP A 38 9.12 -4.96 22.70
C ASP A 38 9.27 -4.80 21.18
N LYS A 39 9.61 -3.58 20.73
CA LYS A 39 9.84 -3.28 19.31
C LYS A 39 11.03 -4.04 18.75
N LEU A 40 12.15 -4.06 19.45
CA LEU A 40 13.36 -4.74 18.99
C LEU A 40 13.19 -6.27 19.01
N SER A 41 12.49 -6.81 20.00
CA SER A 41 12.14 -8.24 20.05
C SER A 41 11.31 -8.65 18.84
N PHE A 42 10.36 -7.81 18.43
CA PHE A 42 9.60 -8.06 17.21
C PHE A 42 10.45 -7.86 15.94
N PHE A 43 11.13 -6.72 15.78
CA PHE A 43 11.83 -6.41 14.53
C PHE A 43 13.07 -7.26 14.29
N VAL A 44 13.93 -7.43 15.29
CA VAL A 44 15.19 -8.16 15.18
C VAL A 44 14.97 -9.64 15.50
N GLY A 45 14.15 -9.95 16.51
CA GLY A 45 13.89 -11.33 16.92
C GLY A 45 12.91 -12.06 15.98
N GLU A 46 11.70 -11.54 15.80
CA GLU A 46 10.67 -12.23 15.01
C GLU A 46 10.79 -12.00 13.49
N LEU A 47 11.14 -10.77 13.06
CA LEU A 47 11.24 -10.42 11.64
C LEU A 47 12.66 -10.51 11.08
N GLU A 48 13.64 -10.81 11.92
CA GLU A 48 15.05 -10.99 11.54
C GLU A 48 15.66 -9.77 10.81
N TYR A 49 15.17 -8.56 11.08
CA TYR A 49 15.75 -7.35 10.53
C TYR A 49 17.10 -7.07 11.16
N THR A 50 18.10 -6.75 10.32
CA THR A 50 19.41 -6.36 10.82
C THR A 50 19.33 -4.98 11.50
N PRO A 51 20.09 -4.77 12.60
CA PRO A 51 20.19 -3.47 13.27
C PRO A 51 20.50 -2.31 12.31
N SER A 52 21.46 -2.50 11.41
CA SER A 52 21.83 -1.48 10.43
C SER A 52 20.71 -1.17 9.44
N TYR A 53 19.93 -2.18 9.01
CA TYR A 53 18.74 -1.92 8.20
C TYR A 53 17.70 -1.10 8.97
N LEU A 54 17.42 -1.46 10.23
CA LEU A 54 16.50 -0.70 11.09
C LEU A 54 16.95 0.74 11.31
N ALA A 55 18.26 0.98 11.41
CA ALA A 55 18.82 2.33 11.54
C ALA A 55 18.54 3.22 10.31
N THR A 56 18.41 2.63 9.12
CA THR A 56 17.95 3.33 7.91
C THR A 56 16.43 3.55 7.86
N CYS A 57 15.68 2.87 8.74
CA CYS A 57 14.22 2.82 8.75
C CYS A 57 13.60 3.35 10.07
N PRO A 58 14.03 4.51 10.59
CA PRO A 58 13.66 4.95 11.94
C PRO A 58 12.17 5.32 12.07
N SER A 59 11.47 5.56 10.96
CA SER A 59 10.03 5.86 10.94
C SER A 59 9.14 4.72 11.47
N LEU A 60 9.68 3.51 11.64
CA LEU A 60 8.97 2.39 12.26
C LEU A 60 8.80 2.56 13.78
N PHE A 61 9.72 3.26 14.45
CA PHE A 61 9.74 3.36 15.91
C PHE A 61 8.60 4.20 16.49
N PRO A 62 8.19 5.34 15.92
CA PRO A 62 7.04 6.10 16.42
C PRO A 62 5.69 5.37 16.33
N LEU A 63 5.57 4.31 15.52
CA LEU A 63 4.30 3.67 15.22
C LEU A 63 3.89 2.66 16.29
N SER A 64 2.59 2.53 16.56
CA SER A 64 2.11 1.48 17.47
C SER A 64 2.43 0.09 16.94
N LEU A 65 3.13 -0.73 17.74
CA LEU A 65 3.48 -2.09 17.36
C LEU A 65 2.20 -2.93 17.10
N GLU A 66 1.29 -2.93 18.06
CA GLU A 66 0.04 -3.70 18.01
C GLU A 66 -0.97 -3.15 17.01
N LYS A 67 -1.19 -1.83 16.97
CA LYS A 67 -2.27 -1.25 16.16
C LYS A 67 -1.86 -0.98 14.72
N CYS A 68 -0.56 -0.83 14.43
CA CYS A 68 -0.09 -0.34 13.13
C CYS A 68 0.87 -1.31 12.45
N VAL A 69 1.89 -1.77 13.16
CA VAL A 69 3.01 -2.53 12.57
C VAL A 69 2.63 -4.00 12.35
N LYS A 70 2.18 -4.70 13.39
CA LYS A 70 1.82 -6.13 13.32
C LYS A 70 0.74 -6.43 12.27
N PRO A 71 -0.39 -5.69 12.21
CA PRO A 71 -1.40 -5.93 11.17
C PRO A 71 -0.84 -5.78 9.74
N ARG A 72 0.05 -4.81 9.51
CA ARG A 72 0.71 -4.63 8.20
C ARG A 72 1.73 -5.72 7.91
N ASN A 73 2.41 -6.23 8.93
CA ASN A 73 3.33 -7.34 8.77
C ASN A 73 2.62 -8.63 8.35
N GLU A 74 1.42 -8.90 8.89
CA GLU A 74 0.61 -10.03 8.43
C GLU A 74 0.21 -9.87 6.96
N VAL A 75 -0.19 -8.66 6.54
CA VAL A 75 -0.40 -8.36 5.11
C VAL A 75 0.89 -8.59 4.31
N LEU A 76 2.05 -8.18 4.82
CA LEU A 76 3.33 -8.42 4.13
C LEU A 76 3.62 -9.91 3.94
N LYS A 77 3.37 -10.75 4.96
CA LYS A 77 3.57 -12.19 4.88
C LYS A 77 2.71 -12.80 3.78
N ILE A 78 1.41 -12.48 3.78
CA ILE A 78 0.46 -12.92 2.75
C ILE A 78 0.98 -12.52 1.36
N LEU A 79 1.46 -11.29 1.21
CA LEU A 79 1.93 -10.79 -0.09
C LEU A 79 3.26 -11.40 -0.54
N LYS A 80 4.17 -11.70 0.39
CA LYS A 80 5.44 -12.39 0.10
C LYS A 80 5.19 -13.84 -0.33
N GLU A 81 4.30 -14.55 0.35
CA GLU A 81 3.92 -15.93 0.02
C GLU A 81 3.25 -16.04 -1.35
N ARG A 82 2.57 -14.97 -1.79
CA ARG A 82 1.82 -14.93 -3.06
C ARG A 82 2.52 -14.14 -4.18
N MET A 83 3.81 -13.84 -4.01
CA MET A 83 4.71 -13.18 -4.99
C MET A 83 4.29 -11.80 -5.53
N LEU A 84 3.24 -11.15 -4.99
CA LEU A 84 2.84 -9.78 -5.37
C LEU A 84 3.81 -8.69 -4.88
N LEU A 85 4.76 -9.06 -4.03
CA LEU A 85 5.82 -8.19 -3.60
C LEU A 85 7.10 -9.02 -3.64
N GLY A 86 8.03 -8.65 -4.51
CA GLY A 86 9.41 -9.14 -4.46
C GLY A 86 10.10 -8.72 -3.15
N SER A 87 11.29 -8.14 -3.22
CA SER A 87 12.08 -7.73 -2.04
C SER A 87 11.54 -6.48 -1.28
N LYS A 88 10.23 -6.20 -1.31
CA LYS A 88 9.67 -5.01 -0.64
C LYS A 88 9.54 -5.26 0.87
N SER A 89 9.82 -4.22 1.65
CA SER A 89 9.90 -4.29 3.11
C SER A 89 8.73 -3.62 3.82
N LEU A 90 8.56 -3.93 5.11
CA LEU A 90 7.48 -3.43 5.96
C LEU A 90 7.35 -1.91 5.98
N ILE A 91 8.45 -1.18 5.78
CA ILE A 91 8.43 0.29 5.70
C ILE A 91 7.57 0.80 4.53
N THR A 92 7.52 0.03 3.43
CA THR A 92 6.68 0.35 2.27
C THR A 92 5.22 0.31 2.68
N LEU A 93 4.80 -0.73 3.42
CA LEU A 93 3.41 -0.89 3.88
C LEU A 93 3.02 0.14 4.93
N VAL A 94 3.97 0.51 5.78
CA VAL A 94 3.79 1.49 6.86
C VAL A 94 3.56 2.90 6.32
N ASN A 95 4.24 3.29 5.24
CA ASN A 95 4.14 4.63 4.66
C ASN A 95 2.84 4.87 3.89
N TYR A 96 2.00 3.85 3.67
CA TYR A 96 0.68 4.08 3.09
C TYR A 96 -0.26 4.76 4.09
N PRO A 97 -0.90 5.86 3.68
CA PRO A 97 -1.76 6.65 4.57
C PRO A 97 -3.04 5.91 5.00
N GLU A 98 -3.48 4.92 4.24
CA GLU A 98 -4.79 4.29 4.40
C GLU A 98 -4.75 3.08 5.36
N LEU A 99 -4.77 3.31 6.67
CA LEU A 99 -4.78 2.21 7.67
C LEU A 99 -5.94 1.21 7.46
N ARG A 100 -7.07 1.69 6.92
CA ARG A 100 -8.31 0.91 6.77
C ARG A 100 -8.21 -0.20 5.73
N CYS A 101 -7.47 0.00 4.63
CA CYS A 101 -7.31 -1.05 3.63
C CYS A 101 -6.44 -2.20 4.18
N PHE A 102 -5.40 -1.90 4.95
CA PHE A 102 -4.58 -2.93 5.60
C PHE A 102 -5.37 -3.76 6.60
N HIS A 103 -6.27 -3.15 7.37
CA HIS A 103 -7.11 -3.93 8.27
C HIS A 103 -8.01 -4.89 7.50
N ALA A 104 -8.69 -4.41 6.45
CA ALA A 104 -9.56 -5.25 5.61
C ALA A 104 -8.80 -6.41 4.94
N ILE A 105 -7.57 -6.14 4.47
CA ILE A 105 -6.70 -7.15 3.86
C ILE A 105 -6.19 -8.14 4.92
N ALA A 106 -5.70 -7.65 6.07
CA ALA A 106 -5.22 -8.49 7.17
C ALA A 106 -6.32 -9.39 7.76
N SER A 107 -7.56 -8.88 7.80
CA SER A 107 -8.72 -9.66 8.27
C SER A 107 -9.26 -10.62 7.21
N SER A 108 -8.81 -10.52 5.96
CA SER A 108 -9.23 -11.44 4.90
C SER A 108 -8.38 -12.71 4.98
N SER A 109 -9.02 -13.87 4.81
CA SER A 109 -8.26 -15.10 4.65
C SER A 109 -7.40 -15.05 3.38
N ILE A 110 -6.30 -15.78 3.38
CA ILE A 110 -5.41 -15.92 2.23
C ILE A 110 -6.21 -16.38 1.00
N GLU A 111 -7.13 -17.33 1.17
CA GLU A 111 -8.02 -17.83 0.12
C GLU A 111 -8.89 -16.72 -0.50
N ARG A 112 -9.47 -15.84 0.32
CA ARG A 112 -10.28 -14.71 -0.18
C ARG A 112 -9.44 -13.71 -0.95
N MET A 113 -8.19 -13.50 -0.55
CA MET A 113 -7.28 -12.63 -1.27
C MET A 113 -6.90 -13.21 -2.63
N GLU A 114 -6.64 -14.51 -2.71
CA GLU A 114 -6.40 -15.17 -4.00
C GLU A 114 -7.59 -15.11 -4.93
N LYS A 115 -8.81 -15.34 -4.44
CA LYS A 115 -10.01 -15.22 -5.29
C LYS A 115 -10.12 -13.84 -5.91
N LYS A 116 -9.84 -12.77 -5.15
CA LYS A 116 -9.79 -11.40 -5.69
C LYS A 116 -8.69 -11.26 -6.75
N MET A 117 -7.52 -11.82 -6.52
CA MET A 117 -6.40 -11.80 -7.48
C MET A 117 -6.74 -12.57 -8.77
N ASP A 118 -7.43 -13.70 -8.64
CA ASP A 118 -7.89 -14.51 -9.77
C ASP A 118 -8.94 -13.77 -10.60
N VAL A 119 -9.79 -12.94 -9.98
CA VAL A 119 -10.66 -12.02 -10.73
C VAL A 119 -9.81 -11.10 -11.61
N TYR A 120 -8.79 -10.43 -11.07
CA TYR A 120 -7.91 -9.57 -11.88
C TYR A 120 -7.18 -10.36 -12.99
N ARG A 121 -6.64 -11.55 -12.68
CA ARG A 121 -5.97 -12.42 -13.66
C ARG A 121 -6.92 -12.84 -14.78
N GLY A 122 -8.20 -13.08 -14.47
CA GLY A 122 -9.26 -13.35 -15.45
C GLY A 122 -9.47 -12.22 -16.45
N PHE A 123 -9.10 -10.97 -16.10
CA PHE A 123 -9.10 -9.81 -16.99
C PHE A 123 -7.72 -9.51 -17.59
N GLY A 124 -6.76 -10.43 -17.47
CA GLY A 124 -5.44 -10.34 -18.11
C GLY A 124 -4.38 -9.58 -17.33
N PHE A 125 -4.59 -9.29 -16.03
CA PHE A 125 -3.53 -8.72 -15.18
C PHE A 125 -2.43 -9.76 -14.94
N SER A 126 -1.18 -9.35 -15.17
CA SER A 126 0.00 -10.12 -14.75
C SER A 126 0.29 -9.93 -13.26
N ASP A 127 1.13 -10.80 -12.67
CA ASP A 127 1.55 -10.62 -11.28
C ASP A 127 2.34 -9.31 -11.09
N ASP A 128 3.04 -8.82 -12.12
CA ASP A 128 3.71 -7.51 -12.09
C ASP A 128 2.69 -6.35 -12.06
N ASP A 129 1.60 -6.45 -12.82
CA ASP A 129 0.51 -5.46 -12.79
C ASP A 129 -0.16 -5.44 -11.41
N LEU A 130 -0.43 -6.60 -10.83
CA LEU A 130 -0.99 -6.73 -9.48
C LEU A 130 -0.03 -6.16 -8.42
N SER A 131 1.26 -6.44 -8.57
CA SER A 131 2.32 -5.90 -7.71
C SER A 131 2.40 -4.38 -7.76
N LEU A 132 2.17 -3.80 -8.95
CA LEU A 132 2.14 -2.36 -9.17
C LEU A 132 0.85 -1.74 -8.63
N LEU A 133 -0.30 -2.38 -8.87
CA LEU A 133 -1.60 -1.96 -8.36
C LEU A 133 -1.59 -1.88 -6.83
N PHE A 134 -1.07 -2.93 -6.18
CA PHE A 134 -0.95 -2.97 -4.73
C PHE A 134 0.00 -1.89 -4.22
N LYS A 135 1.14 -1.69 -4.88
CA LYS A 135 2.12 -0.66 -4.52
C LYS A 135 1.54 0.75 -4.63
N ASN A 136 0.68 0.99 -5.60
CA ASN A 136 0.20 2.35 -5.83
C ASN A 136 -1.13 2.60 -5.08
N GLN A 137 -1.95 1.56 -4.87
CA GLN A 137 -3.21 1.64 -4.14
C GLN A 137 -3.61 0.26 -3.55
N PRO A 138 -3.20 -0.06 -2.30
CA PRO A 138 -3.57 -1.31 -1.65
C PRO A 138 -5.10 -1.48 -1.51
N TYR A 139 -5.86 -0.38 -1.44
CA TYR A 139 -7.31 -0.38 -1.34
C TYR A 139 -8.01 -1.16 -2.46
N CYS A 140 -7.40 -1.31 -3.65
CA CYS A 140 -7.93 -2.15 -4.72
C CYS A 140 -8.28 -3.58 -4.23
N PHE A 141 -7.45 -4.13 -3.33
CA PHE A 141 -7.64 -5.48 -2.79
C PHE A 141 -8.54 -5.53 -1.55
N ALA A 142 -8.93 -4.35 -1.01
CA ALA A 142 -9.91 -4.25 0.06
C ALA A 142 -11.36 -4.30 -0.46
N LEU A 143 -11.56 -4.11 -1.78
CA LEU A 143 -12.87 -4.22 -2.44
C LEU A 143 -13.42 -5.66 -2.38
N SER A 144 -14.74 -5.81 -2.53
CA SER A 144 -15.35 -7.13 -2.74
C SER A 144 -15.05 -7.66 -4.13
N GLU A 145 -15.11 -8.99 -4.30
CA GLU A 145 -14.94 -9.64 -5.61
C GLU A 145 -15.93 -9.06 -6.64
N ASP A 146 -17.21 -8.90 -6.28
CA ASP A 146 -18.23 -8.29 -7.14
C ASP A 146 -17.87 -6.85 -7.55
N THR A 147 -17.37 -6.03 -6.62
CA THR A 147 -16.99 -4.64 -6.94
C THR A 147 -15.78 -4.59 -7.86
N ILE A 148 -14.82 -5.52 -7.69
CA ILE A 148 -13.67 -5.64 -8.59
C ILE A 148 -14.16 -6.06 -9.98
N LEU A 149 -15.02 -7.08 -10.06
CA LEU A 149 -15.59 -7.57 -11.30
C LEU A 149 -16.35 -6.49 -12.07
N ASP A 150 -17.22 -5.73 -11.41
CA ASP A 150 -17.99 -4.63 -12.03
C ASP A 150 -17.05 -3.55 -12.60
N LYS A 151 -16.02 -3.17 -11.84
CA LYS A 151 -15.04 -2.18 -12.27
C LYS A 151 -14.23 -2.66 -13.46
N LEU A 152 -13.76 -3.91 -13.44
CA LEU A 152 -12.96 -4.47 -14.53
C LEU A 152 -13.80 -4.70 -15.79
N SER A 153 -15.05 -5.12 -15.65
CA SER A 153 -15.99 -5.25 -16.77
C SER A 153 -16.17 -3.91 -17.48
N PHE A 154 -16.28 -2.81 -16.73
CA PHE A 154 -16.34 -1.48 -17.32
C PHE A 154 -14.99 -1.04 -17.92
N PHE A 155 -13.91 -1.10 -17.16
CA PHE A 155 -12.62 -0.54 -17.62
C PHE A 155 -11.98 -1.35 -18.75
N VAL A 156 -11.94 -2.67 -18.62
CA VAL A 156 -11.30 -3.56 -19.59
C VAL A 156 -12.30 -3.96 -20.67
N GLY A 157 -13.55 -4.26 -20.30
CA GLY A 157 -14.57 -4.71 -21.24
C GLY A 157 -15.17 -3.58 -22.09
N GLU A 158 -15.64 -2.50 -21.46
CA GLU A 158 -16.31 -1.41 -22.19
C GLU A 158 -15.35 -0.31 -22.69
N LEU A 159 -14.34 0.05 -21.89
CA LEU A 159 -13.38 1.11 -22.25
C LEU A 159 -12.09 0.58 -22.90
N GLU A 160 -11.94 -0.74 -22.98
CA GLU A 160 -10.78 -1.41 -23.59
C GLU A 160 -9.42 -0.99 -22.99
N TYR A 161 -9.41 -0.60 -21.71
CA TYR A 161 -8.17 -0.28 -21.03
C TYR A 161 -7.34 -1.54 -20.80
N THR A 162 -6.05 -1.45 -21.09
CA THR A 162 -5.13 -2.54 -20.82
C THR A 162 -4.90 -2.69 -19.31
N PRO A 163 -4.75 -3.92 -18.80
CA PRO A 163 -4.38 -4.18 -17.41
C PRO A 163 -3.17 -3.37 -16.94
N SER A 164 -2.11 -3.31 -17.75
CA SER A 164 -0.91 -2.55 -17.42
C SER A 164 -1.14 -1.04 -17.35
N TYR A 165 -2.00 -0.48 -18.21
CA TYR A 165 -2.40 0.93 -18.06
C TYR A 165 -3.16 1.16 -16.76
N LEU A 166 -4.12 0.29 -16.43
CA LEU A 166 -4.88 0.38 -15.16
C LEU A 166 -3.98 0.26 -13.93
N ALA A 167 -2.95 -0.57 -13.97
CA ALA A 167 -1.96 -0.70 -12.90
C ALA A 167 -1.18 0.61 -12.64
N THR A 168 -1.00 1.45 -13.66
CA THR A 168 -0.42 2.81 -13.52
C THR A 168 -1.42 3.86 -13.03
N CYS A 169 -2.72 3.56 -13.11
CA CYS A 169 -3.83 4.48 -12.83
C CYS A 169 -4.78 3.98 -11.73
N PRO A 170 -4.29 3.48 -10.58
CA PRO A 170 -5.13 2.76 -9.64
C PRO A 170 -6.07 3.67 -8.84
N SER A 171 -5.88 5.00 -8.90
CA SER A 171 -6.80 5.97 -8.29
C SER A 171 -8.21 5.92 -8.90
N LEU A 172 -8.40 5.23 -10.03
CA LEU A 172 -9.72 4.94 -10.60
C LEU A 172 -10.53 3.95 -9.73
N PHE A 173 -9.87 3.04 -9.02
CA PHE A 173 -10.55 1.97 -8.28
C PHE A 173 -11.28 2.45 -7.03
N PRO A 174 -10.76 3.38 -6.21
CA PRO A 174 -11.50 3.91 -5.06
C PRO A 174 -12.78 4.70 -5.43
N LEU A 175 -12.87 5.22 -6.66
CA LEU A 175 -13.98 6.07 -7.07
C LEU A 175 -15.26 5.26 -7.32
N SER A 176 -16.43 5.85 -7.03
CA SER A 176 -17.71 5.21 -7.34
C SER A 176 -17.87 5.05 -8.86
N LEU A 177 -18.12 3.82 -9.32
CA LEU A 177 -18.31 3.56 -10.75
C LEU A 177 -19.53 4.32 -11.29
N GLU A 178 -20.68 4.16 -10.62
CA GLU A 178 -21.95 4.76 -11.04
C GLU A 178 -22.03 6.27 -10.78
N LYS A 179 -21.53 6.75 -9.64
CA LYS A 179 -21.69 8.17 -9.27
C LYS A 179 -20.60 9.08 -9.82
N CYS A 180 -19.41 8.55 -10.13
CA CYS A 180 -18.25 9.36 -10.45
C CYS A 180 -17.64 9.02 -11.81
N VAL A 181 -17.29 7.75 -12.03
CA VAL A 181 -16.51 7.33 -13.20
C VAL A 181 -17.35 7.33 -14.47
N LYS A 182 -18.49 6.64 -14.49
CA LYS A 182 -19.38 6.55 -15.66
C LYS A 182 -19.89 7.93 -16.11
N PRO A 183 -20.44 8.79 -15.23
CA PRO A 183 -20.89 10.12 -15.64
C PRO A 183 -19.78 10.95 -16.30
N ARG A 184 -18.56 10.92 -15.76
CA ARG A 184 -17.42 11.66 -16.33
C ARG A 184 -16.89 11.04 -17.62
N ASN A 185 -17.04 9.73 -17.79
CA ASN A 185 -16.73 9.06 -19.06
C ASN A 185 -17.70 9.49 -20.17
N GLU A 186 -18.99 9.65 -19.87
CA GLU A 186 -19.95 10.18 -20.86
C GLU A 186 -19.62 11.62 -21.26
N VAL A 187 -19.25 12.47 -20.28
CA VAL A 187 -18.75 13.82 -20.60
C VAL A 187 -17.48 13.76 -21.46
N LEU A 188 -16.55 12.84 -21.17
CA LEU A 188 -15.36 12.65 -22.01
C LEU A 188 -15.70 12.29 -23.45
N LYS A 189 -16.70 11.41 -23.67
CA LYS A 189 -17.16 11.02 -25.01
C LYS A 189 -17.70 12.25 -25.77
N ILE A 190 -18.63 12.98 -25.16
CA ILE A 190 -19.23 14.20 -25.76
C ILE A 190 -18.13 15.22 -26.12
N LEU A 191 -17.20 15.46 -25.21
CA LEU A 191 -16.14 16.44 -25.43
C LEU A 191 -15.15 16.04 -26.52
N LYS A 192 -14.89 14.72 -26.68
CA LYS A 192 -14.09 14.20 -27.81
C LYS A 192 -14.82 14.36 -29.14
N GLU A 193 -16.12 14.09 -29.18
CA GLU A 193 -16.95 14.29 -30.38
C GLU A 193 -17.01 15.75 -30.82
N MET A 194 -17.07 16.67 -29.85
CA MET A 194 -17.05 18.11 -30.12
C MET A 194 -15.65 18.65 -30.50
N MET A 195 -14.61 17.81 -30.49
CA MET A 195 -13.20 18.21 -30.66
C MET A 195 -12.75 19.33 -29.69
N LEU A 196 -13.43 19.44 -28.54
CA LEU A 196 -13.17 20.47 -27.52
C LEU A 196 -12.11 20.03 -26.50
N LEU A 197 -11.69 18.77 -26.55
CA LEU A 197 -10.62 18.23 -25.74
C LEU A 197 -9.44 17.82 -26.63
N GLY A 198 -8.26 18.33 -26.29
CA GLY A 198 -6.99 17.76 -26.73
C GLY A 198 -6.74 16.39 -26.05
N SER A 199 -5.53 16.15 -25.56
CA SER A 199 -5.09 14.85 -25.03
C SER A 199 -5.59 14.46 -23.63
N LYS A 200 -6.74 14.96 -23.16
CA LYS A 200 -7.20 14.67 -21.78
C LYS A 200 -7.77 13.24 -21.66
N SER A 201 -7.43 12.57 -20.57
CA SER A 201 -7.83 11.19 -20.26
C SER A 201 -8.90 11.13 -19.15
N LEU A 202 -9.59 9.99 -19.01
CA LEU A 202 -10.59 9.79 -17.96
C LEU A 202 -10.01 10.02 -16.56
N ILE A 203 -8.78 9.57 -16.30
CA ILE A 203 -8.11 9.81 -15.01
C ILE A 203 -7.93 11.31 -14.72
N THR A 204 -7.73 12.12 -15.76
CA THR A 204 -7.68 13.59 -15.61
C THR A 204 -9.06 14.13 -15.24
N LEU A 205 -10.12 13.65 -15.90
CA LEU A 205 -11.47 14.13 -15.69
C LEU A 205 -11.99 13.81 -14.28
N VAL A 206 -11.73 12.60 -13.78
CA VAL A 206 -12.20 12.20 -12.43
C VAL A 206 -11.53 12.96 -11.29
N ASN A 207 -10.37 13.56 -11.52
CA ASN A 207 -9.65 14.34 -10.52
C ASN A 207 -10.11 15.80 -10.44
N TYR A 208 -10.97 16.28 -11.35
CA TYR A 208 -11.54 17.62 -11.20
C TYR A 208 -12.56 17.65 -10.07
N PRO A 209 -12.45 18.61 -9.14
CA PRO A 209 -13.45 18.83 -8.10
C PRO A 209 -14.78 19.21 -8.75
N GLU A 210 -15.89 18.82 -8.13
CA GLU A 210 -17.26 19.04 -8.66
C GLU A 210 -17.57 20.51 -8.97
N LEU A 211 -16.89 21.46 -8.31
CA LEU A 211 -16.99 22.90 -8.60
C LEU A 211 -16.43 23.32 -9.98
N ARG A 212 -15.75 22.42 -10.70
CA ARG A 212 -15.14 22.69 -12.02
C ARG A 212 -15.72 21.82 -13.14
N PHE A 213 -16.78 21.07 -12.86
CA PHE A 213 -17.50 20.24 -13.83
C PHE A 213 -18.90 20.78 -14.10
#